data_AF-A0A1G0LC99-F1
#
_entry.id   AF-A0A1G0LC99-F1
#
_cell.length_a   1.000
_cell.length_b   1.000
_cell.length_c   1.000
_cell.angle_alpha   90.00
_cell.angle_beta   90.00
_cell.angle_gamma   90.00
#
_symmetry.space_group_name_H-M   'P 1'
#
loop_
_entity.id
_entity.type
_entity.pdbx_description
1 polymer ?
#
loop_
_entity_poly.entity_id
_entity_poly.type
_entity_poly.pdbx_seq_one_letter_code
_entity_poly.pdbx_strand_id
1 'polypeptide(L)'
;MRFIFCLCILTMTFISTASAADKKAVTFFSDRALVELEMQSNQGFLIIPLPAQAIDGTLRITPLAGTTIQRVEIVPARQEGKHAKELKSLLEQQNRLQDRLQALSTREEIFKAAAKSQSGKAPRKTKANPDPIQSIRQGTDFALAQLERVYAAQRTTEHELLRIDQRRSVIQARGADTGTLAKVTVHPGKGRVRAVYALAESAWSPRYDLRLDNSGMARLSLYGNLPQGFDDYTLKAAFGPLTTIPAAGSFITASGKSPKLAEYQLPASVELFENTLRPSFSYILTNTTPVHLPAGEATLYYSNEYRGQPRFEGISSGRSKRFTSGRE
;
A
#
# COMPACT_ATOMS: atom_id res chain seq x y z
N MET A 1 56.81 42.32 24.75
CA MET A 1 55.53 42.37 25.50
C MET A 1 54.39 42.65 24.52
N ARG A 2 53.30 41.86 24.61
CA ARG A 2 51.91 42.18 24.19
C ARG A 2 51.37 41.92 22.78
N PHE A 3 52.05 41.22 21.87
CA PHE A 3 51.46 40.95 20.53
C PHE A 3 51.43 39.49 20.03
N ILE A 4 51.81 38.50 20.85
CA ILE A 4 51.83 37.08 20.40
C ILE A 4 50.69 36.23 21.03
N PHE A 5 49.93 36.78 21.98
CA PHE A 5 48.90 36.01 22.68
C PHE A 5 47.50 36.04 22.05
N CYS A 6 47.28 36.79 20.97
CA CYS A 6 45.95 36.96 20.38
C CYS A 6 45.66 36.06 19.15
N LEU A 7 46.64 35.28 18.65
CA LEU A 7 46.46 34.46 17.45
C LEU A 7 46.09 32.99 17.73
N CYS A 8 46.04 32.57 19.00
CA CYS A 8 45.76 31.18 19.37
C CYS A 8 44.33 30.92 19.88
N ILE A 9 43.45 31.93 19.92
CA ILE A 9 42.10 31.81 20.52
C ILE A 9 40.97 31.87 19.47
N LEU A 10 41.27 32.08 18.19
CA LEU A 10 40.27 32.19 17.11
C LEU A 10 40.27 30.99 16.14
N THR A 11 40.47 29.78 16.64
CA THR A 11 40.24 28.51 15.90
C THR A 11 39.37 27.52 16.68
N MET A 12 38.57 28.04 17.62
CA MET A 12 37.56 27.30 18.38
C MET A 12 36.18 27.86 18.03
N THR A 13 35.48 27.19 17.10
CA THR A 13 34.05 27.29 16.69
C THR A 13 34.03 27.23 15.15
N PHE A 14 33.49 26.24 14.45
CA PHE A 14 32.36 25.36 14.70
C PHE A 14 32.69 23.97 14.17
N ILE A 15 32.87 22.98 15.05
CA ILE A 15 32.56 21.59 14.67
C ILE A 15 31.03 21.54 14.65
N SER A 16 30.43 21.91 13.52
CA SER A 16 29.07 21.52 13.21
C SER A 16 29.05 20.00 13.29
N THR A 17 28.58 19.47 14.42
CA THR A 17 28.09 18.09 14.48
C THR A 17 26.86 18.07 13.59
N ALA A 18 27.10 17.91 12.29
CA ALA A 18 26.07 17.46 11.38
C ALA A 18 25.55 16.16 12.00
N SER A 19 24.40 16.24 12.66
CA SER A 19 23.62 15.08 13.02
C SER A 19 23.33 14.41 11.68
N ALA A 20 24.17 13.43 11.34
CA ALA A 20 24.05 12.69 10.09
C ALA A 20 22.69 12.01 10.15
N ALA A 21 21.75 12.54 9.37
CA ALA A 21 20.37 12.06 9.33
C ALA A 21 20.36 10.55 9.06
N ASP A 22 19.42 9.86 9.69
CA ASP A 22 19.16 8.45 9.43
C ASP A 22 18.97 8.25 7.92
N LYS A 23 19.74 7.33 7.33
CA LYS A 23 19.68 7.06 5.89
C LYS A 23 18.79 5.85 5.67
N LYS A 24 17.77 6.03 4.85
CA LYS A 24 16.87 4.95 4.44
C LYS A 24 16.98 4.76 2.93
N ALA A 25 17.25 3.54 2.50
CA ALA A 25 17.30 3.18 1.09
C ALA A 25 16.61 1.84 0.86
N VAL A 26 15.96 1.71 -0.28
CA VAL A 26 15.38 0.44 -0.72
C VAL A 26 15.85 0.15 -2.14
N THR A 27 16.33 -1.06 -2.36
CA THR A 27 16.73 -1.55 -3.68
C THR A 27 15.77 -2.63 -4.12
N PHE A 28 15.00 -2.35 -5.17
CA PHE A 28 14.11 -3.32 -5.78
C PHE A 28 14.88 -4.17 -6.79
N PHE A 29 14.70 -5.48 -6.68
CA PHE A 29 15.17 -6.50 -7.62
C PHE A 29 13.96 -7.09 -8.36
N SER A 30 14.22 -7.94 -9.35
CA SER A 30 13.15 -8.55 -10.15
C SER A 30 12.30 -9.55 -9.36
N ASP A 31 12.79 -10.02 -8.21
CA ASP A 31 12.15 -11.01 -7.36
C ASP A 31 11.78 -10.48 -5.97
N ARG A 32 12.52 -9.51 -5.42
CA ARG A 32 12.46 -9.06 -4.02
C ARG A 32 12.87 -7.60 -3.87
N ALA A 33 12.75 -7.04 -2.66
CA ALA A 33 13.44 -5.80 -2.31
C ALA A 33 14.43 -6.02 -1.16
N LEU A 34 15.48 -5.20 -1.15
CA LEU A 34 16.44 -5.09 -0.06
C LEU A 34 16.29 -3.72 0.59
N VAL A 35 15.98 -3.69 1.87
CA VAL A 35 15.88 -2.45 2.65
C VAL A 35 17.15 -2.25 3.45
N GLU A 36 17.70 -1.04 3.39
CA GLU A 36 18.87 -0.60 4.14
C GLU A 36 18.50 0.60 5.01
N LEU A 37 18.76 0.49 6.31
CA LEU A 37 18.51 1.52 7.32
C LEU A 37 19.82 1.80 8.06
N GLU A 38 20.29 3.04 8.04
CA GLU A 38 21.32 3.54 8.96
C GLU A 38 20.63 4.37 10.04
N MET A 39 20.82 3.96 11.29
CA MET A 39 20.12 4.54 12.42
C MET A 39 21.06 4.74 13.61
N GLN A 40 20.81 5.78 14.39
CA GLN A 40 21.50 6.04 15.64
C GLN A 40 20.69 5.56 16.86
N SER A 41 21.36 4.92 17.82
CA SER A 41 20.71 4.50 19.07
C SER A 41 20.41 5.69 19.97
N ASN A 42 19.33 5.56 20.75
CA ASN A 42 19.01 6.46 21.85
C ASN A 42 19.30 5.75 23.18
N GLN A 43 20.23 6.29 23.98
CA GLN A 43 20.64 5.71 25.27
C GLN A 43 21.07 4.22 25.18
N GLY A 44 21.66 3.82 24.06
CA GLY A 44 22.13 2.45 23.81
C GLY A 44 21.04 1.48 23.37
N PHE A 45 19.82 1.96 23.12
CA PHE A 45 18.73 1.15 22.60
C PHE A 45 18.27 1.63 21.23
N LEU A 46 17.88 0.66 20.39
CA LEU A 46 17.37 0.91 19.06
C LEU A 46 16.32 -0.15 18.70
N ILE A 47 15.26 0.28 18.02
CA ILE A 47 14.16 -0.58 17.59
C ILE A 47 14.08 -0.49 16.08
N ILE A 48 14.22 -1.62 15.41
CA ILE A 48 14.08 -1.75 13.95
C ILE A 48 12.71 -2.38 13.68
N PRO A 49 11.76 -1.65 13.05
CA PRO A 49 10.52 -2.25 12.61
C PRO A 49 10.78 -3.13 11.38
N LEU A 50 10.33 -4.38 11.43
CA LEU A 50 10.39 -5.33 10.34
C LEU A 50 8.95 -5.59 9.90
N PRO A 51 8.52 -5.18 8.69
CA PRO A 51 7.15 -5.40 8.24
C PRO A 51 6.86 -6.91 8.10
N ALA A 52 5.58 -7.28 8.04
CA ALA A 52 5.17 -8.68 7.87
C ALA A 52 5.74 -9.33 6.58
N GLN A 53 6.03 -8.54 5.56
CA GLN A 53 6.66 -8.98 4.31
C GLN A 53 8.17 -9.24 4.43
N ALA A 54 8.79 -8.92 5.58
CA ALA A 54 10.20 -9.18 5.80
C ALA A 54 10.48 -10.68 5.84
N ILE A 55 11.50 -11.11 5.10
CA ILE A 55 11.87 -12.52 5.04
C ILE A 55 12.66 -12.89 6.29
N ASP A 56 12.19 -13.91 7.00
CA ASP A 56 12.85 -14.46 8.18
C ASP A 56 14.31 -14.84 7.88
N GLY A 57 15.20 -14.54 8.82
CA GLY A 57 16.63 -14.85 8.71
C GLY A 57 17.43 -13.96 7.76
N THR A 58 16.81 -12.97 7.09
CA THR A 58 17.54 -12.04 6.21
C THR A 58 18.06 -10.79 6.90
N LEU A 59 17.60 -10.51 8.13
CA LEU A 59 18.06 -9.38 8.91
C LEU A 59 19.55 -9.50 9.23
N ARG A 60 20.33 -8.52 8.77
CA ARG A 60 21.73 -8.32 9.16
C ARG A 60 21.89 -6.95 9.78
N ILE A 61 22.49 -6.90 10.96
CA ILE A 61 22.77 -5.66 11.68
C ILE A 61 24.28 -5.54 11.82
N THR A 62 24.84 -4.49 11.24
CA THR A 62 26.26 -4.21 11.25
C THR A 62 26.52 -2.95 12.07
N PRO A 63 27.42 -2.98 13.08
CA PRO A 63 27.77 -1.76 13.81
C PRO A 63 28.55 -0.80 12.91
N LEU A 64 28.33 0.50 13.09
CA LEU A 64 29.06 1.56 12.40
C LEU A 64 29.96 2.32 13.39
N ALA A 65 31.14 2.72 12.92
CA ALA A 65 32.05 3.67 13.58
C ALA A 65 32.18 3.53 15.11
N GLY A 66 32.97 2.57 15.60
CA GLY A 66 33.27 2.42 17.04
C GLY A 66 32.10 1.93 17.89
N THR A 67 30.99 1.52 17.28
CA THR A 67 29.85 0.91 17.96
C THR A 67 30.07 -0.59 18.13
N THR A 68 29.61 -1.15 19.24
CA THR A 68 29.54 -2.59 19.49
C THR A 68 28.09 -2.97 19.77
N ILE A 69 27.62 -4.03 19.12
CA ILE A 69 26.29 -4.60 19.38
C ILE A 69 26.41 -5.54 20.57
N GLN A 70 25.65 -5.27 21.63
CA GLN A 70 25.66 -6.09 22.85
C GLN A 70 24.61 -7.20 22.78
N ARG A 71 23.42 -6.88 22.28
CA ARG A 71 22.29 -7.82 22.23
C ARG A 71 21.36 -7.47 21.08
N VAL A 72 20.84 -8.50 20.41
CA VAL A 72 19.76 -8.40 19.44
C VAL A 72 18.65 -9.35 19.88
N GLU A 73 17.43 -8.86 19.96
CA GLU A 73 16.24 -9.66 20.28
C GLU A 73 15.14 -9.35 19.26
N ILE A 74 14.68 -10.37 18.55
CA ILE A 74 13.55 -10.26 17.63
C ILE A 74 12.31 -10.67 18.39
N VAL A 75 11.37 -9.74 18.52
CA VAL A 75 10.10 -9.94 19.21
C VAL A 75 8.96 -9.59 18.28
N PRO A 76 7.83 -10.31 18.33
CA PRO A 76 6.65 -9.91 17.56
C PRO A 76 6.26 -8.48 17.94
N ALA A 77 5.90 -7.66 16.94
CA ALA A 77 5.35 -6.35 17.22
C ALA A 77 4.03 -6.56 17.97
N ARG A 78 4.07 -6.43 19.30
CA ARG A 78 2.84 -6.48 20.10
C ARG A 78 1.93 -5.39 19.53
N GLN A 79 0.72 -5.77 19.10
CA GLN A 79 -0.34 -4.81 18.85
C GLN A 79 -0.46 -3.97 20.12
N GLU A 80 0.05 -2.74 20.06
CA GLU A 80 0.13 -1.89 21.23
C GLU A 80 -1.25 -1.83 21.88
N GLY A 81 -1.32 -1.99 23.19
CA GLY A 81 -2.57 -2.19 23.92
C GLY A 81 -3.63 -1.10 23.68
N LYS A 82 -3.27 0.02 23.05
CA LYS A 82 -4.21 1.06 22.59
C LYS A 82 -5.07 0.61 21.41
N HIS A 83 -4.51 -0.01 20.38
CA HIS A 83 -5.28 -0.50 19.21
C HIS A 83 -6.16 -1.68 19.58
N ALA A 84 -5.64 -2.62 20.39
CA ALA A 84 -6.44 -3.73 20.90
C ALA A 84 -7.59 -3.25 21.80
N LYS A 85 -7.36 -2.24 22.65
CA LYS A 85 -8.42 -1.60 23.45
C LYS A 85 -9.44 -0.87 22.58
N GLU A 86 -9.01 -0.13 21.57
CA GLU A 86 -9.90 0.56 20.63
C GLU A 86 -10.77 -0.45 19.88
N LEU A 87 -10.18 -1.53 19.37
CA LEU A 87 -10.91 -2.60 18.67
C LEU A 87 -11.92 -3.30 19.58
N LYS A 88 -11.54 -3.58 20.84
CA LYS A 88 -12.46 -4.10 21.85
C LYS A 88 -13.62 -3.14 22.14
N SER A 89 -13.34 -1.84 22.26
CA SER A 89 -14.38 -0.83 22.49
C SER A 89 -15.35 -0.69 21.31
N LEU A 90 -14.84 -0.80 20.07
CA LEU A 90 -15.66 -0.76 18.87
C LEU A 90 -16.54 -2.00 18.74
N LEU A 91 -16.03 -3.18 19.11
CA LEU A 91 -16.83 -4.42 19.19
C LEU A 91 -17.97 -4.29 20.21
N GLU A 92 -17.68 -3.74 21.39
CA GLU A 92 -18.71 -3.55 22.41
C GLU A 92 -19.77 -2.53 21.96
N GLN A 93 -19.36 -1.45 21.28
CA GLN A 93 -20.30 -0.49 20.69
C GLN A 93 -21.16 -1.11 19.59
N GLN A 94 -20.57 -1.94 18.71
CA GLN A 94 -21.32 -2.67 17.69
C GLN A 94 -22.42 -3.54 18.31
N ASN A 95 -22.07 -4.35 19.32
CA ASN A 95 -23.04 -5.23 19.97
C ASN A 95 -24.20 -4.42 20.57
N ARG A 96 -23.91 -3.30 21.25
CA ARG A 96 -24.94 -2.42 21.80
C ARG A 96 -25.85 -1.82 20.73
N LEU A 97 -25.31 -1.44 19.57
CA LEU A 97 -26.11 -0.93 18.45
C LEU A 97 -26.96 -2.03 17.79
N GLN A 98 -26.44 -3.26 17.71
CA GLN A 98 -27.21 -4.42 17.22
C GLN A 98 -28.37 -4.74 18.16
N ASP A 99 -28.13 -4.79 19.47
CA ASP A 99 -29.18 -4.98 20.48
C ASP A 99 -30.25 -3.88 20.38
N ARG A 100 -29.82 -2.62 20.20
CA ARG A 100 -30.73 -1.49 19.99
C ARG A 100 -31.56 -1.64 18.72
N LEU A 101 -30.95 -2.08 17.62
CA LEU A 101 -31.64 -2.29 16.35
C LEU A 101 -32.69 -3.40 16.47
N GLN A 102 -32.37 -4.49 17.17
CA GLN A 102 -33.32 -5.56 17.50
C GLN A 102 -34.49 -5.05 18.37
N ALA A 103 -34.21 -4.22 19.37
CA ALA A 103 -35.25 -3.61 20.20
C ALA A 103 -36.16 -2.66 19.39
N LEU A 104 -35.59 -1.89 18.45
CA LEU A 104 -36.36 -1.02 17.55
C LEU A 104 -37.23 -1.83 16.59
N SER A 105 -36.73 -2.94 16.04
CA SER A 105 -37.50 -3.88 15.22
C SER A 105 -38.69 -4.47 15.99
N THR A 106 -38.48 -4.90 17.24
CA THR A 106 -39.58 -5.40 18.10
C THR A 106 -40.62 -4.29 18.36
N ARG A 107 -40.17 -3.05 18.58
CA ARG A 107 -41.04 -1.89 18.80
C ARG A 107 -41.86 -1.55 17.55
N GLU A 108 -41.26 -1.68 16.37
CA GLU A 108 -41.95 -1.54 15.08
C GLU A 108 -43.10 -2.55 14.94
N GLU A 109 -42.85 -3.83 15.24
CA GLU A 109 -43.87 -4.88 15.20
C GLU A 109 -45.04 -4.59 16.15
N ILE A 110 -44.74 -4.13 17.38
CA ILE A 110 -45.77 -3.74 18.37
C ILE A 110 -46.63 -2.59 17.83
N PHE A 111 -46.02 -1.55 17.26
CA PHE A 111 -46.79 -0.42 16.73
C PHE A 111 -47.56 -0.76 15.45
N LYS A 112 -47.02 -1.63 14.58
CA LYS A 112 -47.75 -2.18 13.43
C LYS A 112 -48.98 -2.97 13.88
N ALA A 113 -48.82 -3.83 14.89
CA ALA A 113 -49.92 -4.58 15.47
C ALA A 113 -50.96 -3.66 16.13
N ALA A 114 -50.52 -2.62 16.85
CA ALA A 114 -51.39 -1.64 17.47
C ALA A 114 -52.20 -0.84 16.43
N ALA A 115 -51.55 -0.34 15.36
CA ALA A 115 -52.21 0.37 14.27
C ALA A 115 -53.28 -0.50 13.59
N LYS A 116 -52.95 -1.77 13.31
CA LYS A 116 -53.89 -2.75 12.74
C LYS A 116 -55.06 -3.04 13.68
N SER A 117 -54.80 -3.18 14.98
CA SER A 117 -55.84 -3.43 15.98
C SER A 117 -56.81 -2.25 16.15
N GLN A 118 -56.32 -1.01 16.04
CA GLN A 118 -57.20 0.18 16.12
C GLN A 118 -58.06 0.35 14.87
N SER A 119 -57.51 0.06 13.67
CA SER A 119 -58.26 0.12 12.41
C SER A 119 -59.34 -0.98 12.30
N GLY A 120 -59.13 -2.16 12.90
CA GLY A 120 -60.06 -3.28 12.82
C GLY A 120 -61.22 -3.27 13.84
N LYS A 121 -61.26 -2.33 14.79
CA LYS A 121 -62.35 -2.25 15.79
C LYS A 121 -63.56 -1.54 15.20
N ALA A 122 -64.73 -2.20 15.22
CA ALA A 122 -65.99 -1.58 14.83
C ALA A 122 -66.30 -0.37 15.74
N PRO A 123 -66.54 0.83 15.19
CA PRO A 123 -66.84 2.01 16.00
C PRO A 123 -68.13 1.81 16.80
N ARG A 124 -68.05 1.86 18.14
CA ARG A 124 -69.21 1.79 19.02
C ARG A 124 -69.28 3.05 19.87
N LYS A 125 -70.40 3.76 19.77
CA LYS A 125 -70.68 4.93 20.61
C LYS A 125 -70.94 4.44 22.02
N THR A 126 -70.16 4.93 22.99
CA THR A 126 -70.33 4.59 24.41
C THR A 126 -70.37 5.87 25.23
N LYS A 127 -70.85 5.79 26.48
CA LYS A 127 -70.88 6.95 27.40
C LYS A 127 -69.48 7.54 27.66
N ALA A 128 -68.42 6.72 27.54
CA ALA A 128 -67.02 7.11 27.71
C ALA A 128 -66.31 7.49 26.39
N ASN A 129 -66.89 7.16 25.23
CA ASN A 129 -66.36 7.50 23.90
C ASN A 129 -67.51 8.01 23.02
N PRO A 130 -67.88 9.30 23.14
CA PRO A 130 -69.02 9.88 22.45
C PRO A 130 -68.79 9.99 20.93
N ASP A 131 -67.52 9.98 20.48
CA ASP A 131 -67.14 10.15 19.07
C ASP A 131 -66.07 9.11 18.63
N PRO A 132 -66.47 7.84 18.40
CA PRO A 132 -65.53 6.74 18.21
C PRO A 132 -64.69 6.86 16.93
N ILE A 133 -65.18 7.56 15.90
CA ILE A 133 -64.43 7.81 14.66
C ILE A 133 -63.23 8.74 14.95
N GLN A 134 -63.43 9.79 15.74
CA GLN A 134 -62.36 10.73 16.08
C GLN A 134 -61.29 10.06 16.96
N SER A 135 -61.72 9.22 17.91
CA SER A 135 -60.81 8.44 18.77
C SER A 135 -59.95 7.44 17.97
N ILE A 136 -60.53 6.74 16.99
CA ILE A 136 -59.78 5.83 16.11
C ILE A 136 -58.76 6.60 15.25
N ARG A 137 -59.15 7.77 14.71
CA ARG A 137 -58.22 8.63 13.95
C ARG A 137 -57.03 9.07 14.80
N GLN A 138 -57.29 9.63 15.99
CA GLN A 138 -56.23 10.05 16.92
C GLN A 138 -55.30 8.90 17.33
N GLY A 139 -55.83 7.71 17.60
CA GLY A 139 -55.03 6.54 17.93
C GLY A 139 -54.18 6.04 16.75
N THR A 140 -54.70 6.15 15.54
CA THR A 140 -53.98 5.79 14.30
C THR A 140 -52.87 6.80 14.00
N ASP A 141 -53.17 8.10 14.08
CA ASP A 141 -52.20 9.18 13.87
C ASP A 141 -51.06 9.09 14.90
N PHE A 142 -51.38 8.78 16.16
CA PHE A 142 -50.38 8.54 17.19
C PHE A 142 -49.49 7.34 16.86
N ALA A 143 -50.06 6.20 16.43
CA ALA A 143 -49.30 5.01 16.08
C ALA A 143 -48.39 5.25 14.87
N LEU A 144 -48.86 5.97 13.85
CA LEU A 144 -48.08 6.36 12.67
C LEU A 144 -46.92 7.28 13.06
N ALA A 145 -47.16 8.32 13.86
CA ALA A 145 -46.09 9.20 14.34
C ALA A 145 -45.02 8.46 15.17
N GLN A 146 -45.41 7.44 15.94
CA GLN A 146 -44.45 6.58 16.65
C GLN A 146 -43.67 5.68 15.68
N LEU A 147 -44.31 5.12 14.65
CA LEU A 147 -43.62 4.33 13.62
C LEU A 147 -42.59 5.16 12.85
N GLU A 148 -42.93 6.40 12.49
CA GLU A 148 -41.97 7.31 11.84
C GLU A 148 -40.73 7.56 12.69
N ARG A 149 -40.92 7.75 14.01
CA ARG A 149 -39.80 7.89 14.97
C ARG A 149 -38.96 6.62 15.06
N VAL A 150 -39.59 5.45 15.02
CA VAL A 150 -38.88 4.15 15.02
C VAL A 150 -38.06 3.99 13.74
N TYR A 151 -38.63 4.27 12.56
CA TYR A 151 -37.89 4.21 11.30
C TYR A 151 -36.74 5.21 11.25
N ALA A 152 -36.93 6.44 11.73
CA ALA A 152 -35.85 7.42 11.82
C ALA A 152 -34.71 6.91 12.72
N ALA A 153 -35.05 6.34 13.89
CA ALA A 153 -34.07 5.79 14.82
C ALA A 153 -33.35 4.56 14.26
N GLN A 154 -34.03 3.69 13.50
CA GLN A 154 -33.43 2.54 12.82
C GLN A 154 -32.38 2.99 11.82
N ARG A 155 -32.72 3.93 10.92
CA ARG A 155 -31.78 4.47 9.93
C ARG A 155 -30.54 5.08 10.58
N THR A 156 -30.71 5.87 11.65
CA THR A 156 -29.57 6.43 12.39
C THR A 156 -28.68 5.33 12.97
N THR A 157 -29.28 4.29 13.57
CA THR A 157 -28.54 3.17 14.16
C THR A 157 -27.78 2.36 13.09
N GLU A 158 -28.38 2.14 11.93
CA GLU A 158 -27.74 1.49 10.78
C GLU A 158 -26.54 2.29 10.25
N HIS A 159 -26.69 3.61 10.11
CA HIS A 159 -25.59 4.48 9.71
C HIS A 159 -24.43 4.47 10.71
N GLU A 160 -24.73 4.44 12.01
CA GLU A 160 -23.70 4.31 13.06
C GLU A 160 -22.99 2.95 12.99
N LEU A 161 -23.73 1.87 12.76
CA LEU A 161 -23.17 0.52 12.53
C LEU A 161 -22.20 0.50 11.36
N LEU A 162 -22.60 1.05 10.20
CA LEU A 162 -21.73 1.15 9.02
C LEU A 162 -20.46 1.95 9.32
N ARG A 163 -20.58 3.04 10.08
CA ARG A 163 -19.42 3.87 10.48
C ARG A 163 -18.46 3.11 11.40
N ILE A 164 -18.99 2.32 12.33
CA ILE A 164 -18.17 1.47 13.20
C ILE A 164 -17.46 0.39 12.39
N ASP A 165 -18.14 -0.26 11.44
CA ASP A 165 -17.53 -1.30 10.61
C ASP A 165 -16.43 -0.76 9.70
N GLN A 166 -16.65 0.43 9.10
CA GLN A 166 -15.59 1.13 8.36
C GLN A 166 -14.39 1.47 9.25
N ARG A 167 -14.62 1.92 10.48
CA ARG A 167 -13.53 2.23 11.41
C ARG A 167 -12.78 0.97 11.85
N ARG A 168 -13.49 -0.14 12.05
CA ARG A 168 -12.91 -1.44 12.37
C ARG A 168 -12.07 -1.98 11.21
N SER A 169 -12.55 -1.92 9.97
CA SER A 169 -11.78 -2.38 8.81
C SER A 169 -10.51 -1.56 8.61
N VAL A 170 -10.53 -0.25 8.85
CA VAL A 170 -9.33 0.60 8.82
C VAL A 170 -8.33 0.22 9.91
N ILE A 171 -8.79 -0.02 11.15
CA ILE A 171 -7.90 -0.42 12.25
C ILE A 171 -7.34 -1.84 12.03
N GLN A 172 -8.16 -2.75 11.50
CA GLN A 172 -7.73 -4.11 11.16
C GLN A 172 -6.76 -4.13 9.98
N ALA A 173 -6.99 -3.33 8.93
CA ALA A 173 -6.04 -3.18 7.84
C ALA A 173 -4.69 -2.64 8.33
N ARG A 174 -4.70 -1.70 9.27
CA ARG A 174 -3.47 -1.21 9.94
C ARG A 174 -2.84 -2.23 10.90
N GLY A 175 -3.64 -3.14 11.46
CA GLY A 175 -3.20 -4.18 12.39
C GLY A 175 -2.76 -5.49 11.72
N ALA A 176 -3.14 -5.71 10.46
CA ALA A 176 -2.70 -6.85 9.64
C ALA A 176 -1.22 -6.71 9.21
N ASP A 177 -0.67 -5.50 9.23
CA ASP A 177 0.76 -5.22 9.05
C ASP A 177 1.61 -5.51 10.32
N THR A 178 1.16 -6.44 11.18
CA THR A 178 1.88 -6.79 12.42
C THR A 178 3.14 -7.57 12.09
N GLY A 179 4.19 -6.83 11.79
CA GLY A 179 5.53 -7.34 11.60
C GLY A 179 6.22 -7.72 12.92
N THR A 180 7.53 -7.86 12.85
CA THR A 180 8.40 -8.10 14.01
C THR A 180 9.18 -6.85 14.35
N LEU A 181 9.67 -6.74 15.57
CA LEU A 181 10.57 -5.67 16.02
C LEU A 181 11.90 -6.31 16.40
N ALA A 182 12.99 -5.85 15.78
CA ALA A 182 14.32 -6.17 16.27
C ALA A 182 14.77 -5.09 17.27
N LYS A 183 14.86 -5.48 18.54
CA LYS A 183 15.42 -4.66 19.62
C LYS A 183 16.92 -4.88 19.66
N VAL A 184 17.67 -3.80 19.53
CA VAL A 184 19.13 -3.81 19.48
C VAL A 184 19.67 -2.98 20.64
N THR A 185 20.54 -3.57 21.44
CA THR A 185 21.31 -2.87 22.47
C THR A 185 22.73 -2.66 21.98
N VAL A 186 23.22 -1.43 22.07
CA VAL A 186 24.54 -1.02 21.55
C VAL A 186 25.33 -0.19 22.56
N HIS A 187 26.65 -0.22 22.41
CA HIS A 187 27.59 0.62 23.15
C HIS A 187 28.57 1.30 22.17
N PRO A 188 28.89 2.59 22.32
CA PRO A 188 28.37 3.55 23.31
C PRO A 188 26.89 3.90 23.07
N GLY A 189 26.24 4.60 24.01
CA GLY A 189 24.78 4.84 23.97
C GLY A 189 24.27 5.68 22.79
N LYS A 190 25.16 6.33 22.03
CA LYS A 190 24.88 7.03 20.76
C LYS A 190 25.48 6.30 19.55
N GLY A 191 25.71 4.98 19.69
CA GLY A 191 26.23 4.15 18.63
C GLY A 191 25.32 4.14 17.41
N ARG A 192 25.90 3.86 16.24
CA ARG A 192 25.17 3.75 14.98
C ARG A 192 25.23 2.33 14.47
N VAL A 193 24.16 1.92 13.82
CA VAL A 193 24.06 0.60 13.19
C VAL A 193 23.46 0.73 11.80
N ARG A 194 23.90 -0.17 10.91
CA ARG A 194 23.27 -0.41 9.62
C ARG A 194 22.48 -1.70 9.70
N ALA A 195 21.17 -1.64 9.50
CA ALA A 195 20.30 -2.79 9.37
C ALA A 195 19.96 -3.02 7.90
N VAL A 196 20.04 -4.28 7.46
CA VAL A 196 19.71 -4.71 6.11
C VAL A 196 18.78 -5.91 6.21
N TYR A 197 17.65 -5.91 5.50
CA TYR A 197 16.74 -7.05 5.43
C TYR A 197 16.03 -7.11 4.08
N ALA A 198 15.55 -8.29 3.69
CA ALA A 198 14.86 -8.50 2.43
C ALA A 198 13.34 -8.58 2.61
N LEU A 199 12.59 -8.14 1.60
CA LEU A 199 11.14 -8.22 1.51
C LEU A 199 10.73 -9.23 0.42
N ALA A 200 9.78 -10.11 0.72
CA ALA A 200 9.35 -11.18 -0.19
C ALA A 200 8.51 -10.70 -1.38
N GLU A 201 7.59 -9.75 -1.17
CA GLU A 201 6.58 -9.39 -2.18
C GLU A 201 6.77 -7.99 -2.79
N SER A 202 7.96 -7.41 -2.60
CA SER A 202 8.29 -6.06 -3.05
C SER A 202 9.28 -6.10 -4.22
N ALA A 203 8.88 -6.67 -5.36
CA ALA A 203 9.68 -6.66 -6.59
C ALA A 203 9.30 -5.50 -7.52
N TRP A 204 10.21 -5.06 -8.39
CA TRP A 204 9.82 -4.18 -9.50
C TRP A 204 9.15 -5.00 -10.60
N SER A 205 8.20 -4.39 -11.33
CA SER A 205 7.56 -5.02 -12.49
C SER A 205 8.07 -4.45 -13.82
N PRO A 206 8.31 -5.29 -14.83
CA PRO A 206 8.85 -4.85 -16.12
C PRO A 206 7.84 -4.01 -16.90
N ARG A 207 8.32 -2.88 -17.40
CA ARG A 207 7.63 -2.03 -18.36
C ARG A 207 8.55 -1.73 -19.53
N TYR A 208 8.05 -1.88 -20.74
CA TYR A 208 8.83 -1.73 -21.96
C TYR A 208 8.37 -0.53 -22.76
N ASP A 209 9.31 0.16 -23.38
CA ASP A 209 9.03 1.04 -24.51
C ASP A 209 9.67 0.42 -25.76
N LEU A 210 8.83 0.03 -26.71
CA LEU A 210 9.23 -0.57 -27.97
C LEU A 210 9.09 0.45 -29.10
N ARG A 211 10.19 0.78 -29.76
CA ARG A 211 10.24 1.71 -30.88
C ARG A 211 10.66 0.98 -32.16
N LEU A 212 9.83 1.08 -33.19
CA LEU A 212 10.05 0.54 -34.54
C LEU A 212 10.17 1.69 -35.55
N ASP A 213 11.08 1.57 -36.51
CA ASP A 213 11.36 2.60 -37.53
C ASP A 213 11.57 2.03 -38.95
N ASN A 214 11.03 0.84 -39.25
CA ASN A 214 11.19 0.11 -40.53
C ASN A 214 12.63 -0.26 -40.93
N SER A 215 13.61 -0.05 -40.06
CA SER A 215 15.00 -0.47 -40.31
C SER A 215 15.24 -1.98 -40.24
N GLY A 216 14.21 -2.77 -39.90
CA GLY A 216 14.35 -4.19 -39.53
C GLY A 216 14.88 -4.39 -38.11
N MET A 217 15.09 -3.31 -37.36
CA MET A 217 15.51 -3.34 -35.96
C MET A 217 14.47 -2.63 -35.08
N ALA A 218 14.27 -3.16 -33.89
CA ALA A 218 13.48 -2.55 -32.84
C ALA A 218 14.37 -2.11 -31.69
N ARG A 219 14.10 -0.92 -31.16
CA ARG A 219 14.70 -0.44 -29.91
C ARG A 219 13.75 -0.74 -28.76
N LEU A 220 14.17 -1.63 -27.87
CA LEU A 220 13.41 -2.03 -26.69
C LEU A 220 14.09 -1.45 -25.44
N SER A 221 13.45 -0.46 -24.81
CA SER A 221 13.89 0.07 -23.52
C SER A 221 13.12 -0.61 -22.39
N LEU A 222 13.82 -1.13 -21.39
CA LEU A 222 13.23 -1.75 -20.20
C LEU A 222 13.29 -0.75 -19.03
N TYR A 223 12.16 -0.56 -18.39
CA TYR A 223 11.97 0.20 -17.18
C TYR A 223 11.48 -0.71 -16.05
N GLY A 224 11.92 -0.42 -14.83
CA GLY A 224 11.38 -1.06 -13.62
C GLY A 224 10.29 -0.20 -13.02
N ASN A 225 9.05 -0.69 -12.99
CA ASN A 225 7.99 -0.04 -12.24
C ASN A 225 8.10 -0.41 -10.76
N LEU A 226 8.27 0.58 -9.88
CA LEU A 226 8.53 0.36 -8.47
C LEU A 226 7.22 0.34 -7.66
N PRO A 227 7.10 -0.55 -6.66
CA PRO A 227 6.02 -0.50 -5.68
C PRO A 227 5.94 0.84 -4.94
N GLN A 228 4.72 1.22 -4.54
CA GLN A 228 4.47 2.42 -3.72
C GLN A 228 4.71 2.11 -2.22
N GLY A 229 4.78 3.16 -1.38
CA GLY A 229 4.87 3.00 0.09
C GLY A 229 6.27 3.19 0.70
N PHE A 230 7.22 3.74 -0.07
CA PHE A 230 8.60 4.00 0.35
C PHE A 230 8.97 5.49 0.18
N ASP A 231 8.03 6.40 0.45
CA ASP A 231 8.17 7.82 0.11
C ASP A 231 9.34 8.54 0.83
N ASP A 232 9.75 8.05 2.00
CA ASP A 232 10.89 8.56 2.78
C ASP A 232 12.21 7.81 2.53
N TYR A 233 12.24 6.89 1.55
CA TYR A 233 13.42 6.10 1.20
C TYR A 233 14.07 6.62 -0.09
N THR A 234 15.39 6.47 -0.16
CA THR A 234 16.08 6.52 -1.44
C THR A 234 15.74 5.27 -2.25
N LEU A 235 15.01 5.44 -3.35
CA LEU A 235 14.59 4.33 -4.21
C LEU A 235 15.69 3.97 -5.21
N LYS A 236 16.02 2.69 -5.25
CA LYS A 236 16.97 2.10 -6.19
C LYS A 236 16.33 0.92 -6.90
N ALA A 237 16.73 0.66 -8.14
CA ALA A 237 16.37 -0.54 -8.87
C ALA A 237 17.61 -1.24 -9.38
N ALA A 238 17.66 -2.57 -9.25
CA ALA A 238 18.72 -3.40 -9.79
C ALA A 238 18.17 -4.31 -10.89
N PHE A 239 18.97 -4.50 -11.93
CA PHE A 239 18.65 -5.44 -13.00
C PHE A 239 18.97 -6.87 -12.54
N GLY A 240 17.94 -7.71 -12.39
CA GLY A 240 18.06 -9.12 -12.00
C GLY A 240 17.59 -9.42 -10.56
N PRO A 241 17.69 -10.69 -10.13
CA PRO A 241 17.19 -11.12 -8.83
C PRO A 241 18.22 -10.87 -7.72
N LEU A 242 17.74 -10.75 -6.48
CA LEU A 242 18.53 -10.43 -5.29
C LEU A 242 19.70 -11.41 -5.06
N THR A 243 19.54 -12.68 -5.40
CA THR A 243 20.58 -13.72 -5.26
C THR A 243 21.81 -13.47 -6.14
N THR A 244 21.67 -12.64 -7.17
CA THR A 244 22.74 -12.28 -8.12
C THR A 244 23.44 -10.99 -7.71
N ILE A 245 23.53 -10.73 -6.40
CA ILE A 245 24.03 -9.51 -5.72
C ILE A 245 25.02 -8.75 -6.62
N PRO A 246 24.71 -7.49 -7.00
CA PRO A 246 24.93 -7.03 -8.36
C PRO A 246 26.41 -6.76 -8.68
N ALA A 247 26.90 -7.44 -9.72
CA ALA A 247 27.92 -6.88 -10.60
C ALA A 247 27.34 -5.78 -11.53
N ALA A 248 26.01 -5.67 -11.62
CA ALA A 248 25.30 -4.65 -12.41
C ALA A 248 24.74 -3.55 -11.49
N GLY A 249 25.32 -2.35 -11.54
CA GLY A 249 25.01 -1.24 -10.62
C GLY A 249 23.51 -0.97 -10.42
N SER A 250 23.15 -0.49 -9.23
CA SER A 250 21.78 -0.06 -8.92
C SER A 250 21.52 1.34 -9.50
N PHE A 251 20.35 1.55 -10.09
CA PHE A 251 19.91 2.85 -10.62
C PHE A 251 19.09 3.59 -9.56
N ILE A 252 19.51 4.79 -9.19
CA ILE A 252 18.75 5.67 -8.29
C ILE A 252 17.61 6.31 -9.09
N THR A 253 16.40 6.33 -8.54
CA THR A 253 15.24 6.98 -9.16
C THR A 253 14.58 7.96 -8.19
N ALA A 254 13.94 8.99 -8.74
CA ALA A 254 13.06 9.86 -7.97
C ALA A 254 11.71 9.16 -7.73
N SER A 255 11.03 9.52 -6.64
CA SER A 255 9.68 9.02 -6.36
C SER A 255 8.74 9.29 -7.55
N GLY A 256 7.94 8.28 -7.91
CA GLY A 256 7.01 8.33 -9.04
C GLY A 256 7.64 8.18 -10.44
N LYS A 257 8.96 7.96 -10.55
CA LYS A 257 9.62 7.67 -11.85
C LYS A 257 10.12 6.24 -11.92
N SER A 258 9.92 5.60 -13.08
CA SER A 258 10.47 4.28 -13.38
C SER A 258 11.90 4.42 -13.91
N PRO A 259 12.93 3.84 -13.24
CA PRO A 259 14.29 3.85 -13.77
C PRO A 259 14.39 3.00 -15.02
N LYS A 260 15.14 3.49 -16.02
CA LYS A 260 15.54 2.70 -17.19
C LYS A 260 16.63 1.71 -16.77
N LEU A 261 16.34 0.43 -16.85
CA LEU A 261 17.23 -0.66 -16.41
C LEU A 261 18.12 -1.16 -17.53
N ALA A 262 17.61 -1.19 -18.77
CA ALA A 262 18.33 -1.68 -19.93
C ALA A 262 17.78 -1.12 -21.24
N GLU A 263 18.57 -1.22 -22.30
CA GLU A 263 18.16 -0.93 -23.67
C GLU A 263 18.74 -1.99 -24.59
N TYR A 264 17.90 -2.48 -25.51
CA TYR A 264 18.24 -3.53 -26.44
C TYR A 264 17.90 -3.09 -27.86
N GLN A 265 18.73 -3.54 -28.81
CA GLN A 265 18.42 -3.48 -30.23
C GLN A 265 18.16 -4.90 -30.70
N LEU A 266 16.91 -5.19 -31.08
CA LEU A 266 16.45 -6.52 -31.43
C LEU A 266 16.04 -6.56 -32.90
N PRO A 267 16.39 -7.60 -33.66
CA PRO A 267 15.82 -7.80 -34.99
C PRO A 267 14.31 -7.89 -34.94
N ALA A 268 13.64 -7.18 -35.85
CA ALA A 268 12.20 -7.09 -35.94
C ALA A 268 11.74 -7.27 -37.39
N SER A 269 10.87 -8.23 -37.64
CA SER A 269 10.17 -8.34 -38.92
C SER A 269 8.72 -7.90 -38.75
N VAL A 270 8.37 -6.85 -39.48
CA VAL A 270 7.01 -6.31 -39.53
C VAL A 270 6.20 -7.13 -40.54
N GLU A 271 5.07 -7.69 -40.11
CA GLU A 271 4.19 -8.47 -41.00
C GLU A 271 3.00 -7.63 -41.47
N LEU A 272 2.43 -6.78 -40.60
CA LEU A 272 1.26 -5.98 -40.90
C LEU A 272 1.22 -4.72 -40.04
N PHE A 273 0.94 -3.56 -40.65
CA PHE A 273 0.48 -2.36 -39.96
C PHE A 273 -0.64 -1.75 -40.79
N GLU A 274 -1.88 -1.85 -40.32
CA GLU A 274 -3.00 -1.19 -40.98
C GLU A 274 -3.23 0.17 -40.32
N ASN A 275 -3.25 1.21 -41.15
CA ASN A 275 -3.52 2.57 -40.72
C ASN A 275 -5.03 2.83 -40.76
N THR A 276 -5.80 2.05 -40.00
CA THR A 276 -7.26 2.22 -39.85
C THR A 276 -7.59 2.91 -38.52
N LEU A 277 -8.86 3.28 -38.32
CA LEU A 277 -9.37 3.87 -37.07
C LEU A 277 -9.06 3.02 -35.83
N ARG A 278 -8.81 1.71 -36.00
CA ARG A 278 -8.28 0.82 -34.97
C ARG A 278 -6.98 0.23 -35.50
N PRO A 279 -5.80 0.78 -35.14
CA PRO A 279 -4.55 0.29 -35.67
C PRO A 279 -4.38 -1.20 -35.32
N SER A 280 -4.31 -2.03 -36.35
CA SER A 280 -3.95 -3.43 -36.24
C SER A 280 -2.47 -3.57 -36.59
N PHE A 281 -1.73 -4.36 -35.82
CA PHE A 281 -0.32 -4.63 -36.11
C PHE A 281 0.04 -6.07 -35.79
N SER A 282 0.98 -6.62 -36.58
CA SER A 282 1.68 -7.88 -36.30
C SER A 282 3.18 -7.66 -36.56
N TYR A 283 4.00 -7.92 -35.55
CA TYR A 283 5.45 -7.93 -35.69
C TYR A 283 6.07 -9.10 -34.92
N ILE A 284 7.19 -9.60 -35.41
CA ILE A 284 7.99 -10.62 -34.74
C ILE A 284 9.27 -9.96 -34.23
N LEU A 285 9.54 -10.07 -32.92
CA LEU A 285 10.82 -9.71 -32.33
C LEU A 285 11.64 -10.96 -32.08
N THR A 286 12.94 -10.88 -32.35
CA THR A 286 13.90 -11.94 -32.01
C THR A 286 14.82 -11.47 -30.90
N ASN A 287 14.82 -12.18 -29.76
CA ASN A 287 15.74 -11.88 -28.67
C ASN A 287 17.11 -12.48 -28.97
N THR A 288 18.02 -11.68 -29.50
CA THR A 288 19.42 -12.06 -29.75
C THR A 288 20.32 -11.89 -28.53
N THR A 289 19.80 -11.40 -27.42
CA THR A 289 20.58 -11.15 -26.19
C THR A 289 20.71 -12.45 -25.38
N PRO A 290 21.74 -12.58 -24.51
CA PRO A 290 21.89 -13.75 -23.65
C PRO A 290 20.90 -13.77 -22.48
N VAL A 291 20.09 -12.71 -22.31
CA VAL A 291 19.21 -12.54 -21.15
C VAL A 291 17.76 -12.82 -21.53
N HIS A 292 17.02 -13.48 -20.64
CA HIS A 292 15.58 -13.61 -20.78
C HIS A 292 14.91 -12.25 -20.54
N LEU A 293 14.07 -11.82 -21.49
CA LEU A 293 13.24 -10.63 -21.33
C LEU A 293 11.92 -11.05 -20.67
N PRO A 294 11.64 -10.64 -19.42
CA PRO A 294 10.44 -11.05 -18.70
C PRO A 294 9.14 -10.48 -19.32
N ALA A 295 8.01 -11.10 -19.03
CA ALA A 295 6.70 -10.59 -19.44
C ALA A 295 6.34 -9.32 -18.66
N GLY A 296 5.73 -8.33 -19.32
CA GLY A 296 5.39 -7.04 -18.73
C GLY A 296 4.42 -6.21 -19.57
N GLU A 297 4.22 -4.97 -19.16
CA GLU A 297 3.51 -3.98 -19.97
C GLU A 297 4.45 -3.42 -21.05
N ALA A 298 3.96 -3.15 -22.26
CA ALA A 298 4.74 -2.48 -23.29
C ALA A 298 3.99 -1.31 -23.88
N THR A 299 4.70 -0.22 -24.16
CA THR A 299 4.25 0.89 -24.99
C THR A 299 4.84 0.71 -26.39
N LEU A 300 4.00 0.69 -27.42
CA LEU A 300 4.46 0.59 -28.80
C LEU A 300 4.50 1.96 -29.47
N TYR A 301 5.65 2.25 -30.10
CA TYR A 301 5.83 3.37 -31.01
C TYR A 301 6.28 2.85 -32.37
N TYR A 302 5.66 3.35 -33.44
CA TYR A 302 6.04 3.06 -34.82
C TYR A 302 6.26 4.38 -35.54
N SER A 303 7.45 4.57 -36.13
CA SER A 303 7.84 5.84 -36.76
C SER A 303 7.63 7.05 -35.85
N ASN A 304 7.99 6.90 -34.56
CA ASN A 304 7.78 7.86 -33.47
C ASN A 304 6.31 8.19 -33.12
N GLU A 305 5.34 7.52 -33.72
CA GLU A 305 3.92 7.65 -33.37
C GLU A 305 3.52 6.59 -32.35
N TYR A 306 2.79 6.98 -31.31
CA TYR A 306 2.22 6.03 -30.34
C TYR A 306 1.15 5.16 -31.00
N ARG A 307 1.28 3.84 -30.85
CA ARG A 307 0.36 2.86 -31.47
C ARG A 307 -0.46 2.06 -30.48
N GLY A 308 -0.12 2.07 -29.20
CA GLY A 308 -0.90 1.36 -28.17
C GLY A 308 -0.05 0.82 -27.04
N GLN A 309 -0.71 0.07 -26.15
CA GLN A 309 -0.11 -0.60 -25.00
C GLN A 309 -0.35 -2.12 -25.04
N PRO A 310 0.35 -2.87 -25.92
CA PRO A 310 0.24 -4.32 -25.92
C PRO A 310 0.85 -4.92 -24.65
N ARG A 311 0.43 -6.13 -24.30
CA ARG A 311 1.12 -6.93 -23.28
C ARG A 311 2.36 -7.56 -23.91
N PHE A 312 3.51 -7.41 -23.25
CA PHE A 312 4.73 -8.10 -23.64
C PHE A 312 4.76 -9.47 -22.94
N GLU A 313 4.70 -10.56 -23.70
CA GLU A 313 4.66 -11.92 -23.14
C GLU A 313 6.03 -12.44 -22.68
N GLY A 314 7.09 -11.67 -22.87
CA GLY A 314 8.45 -12.11 -22.62
C GLY A 314 9.05 -12.89 -23.79
N ILE A 315 10.38 -12.89 -23.88
CA ILE A 315 11.13 -13.60 -24.93
C ILE A 315 12.39 -14.20 -24.31
N SER A 316 12.51 -15.52 -24.34
CA SER A 316 13.74 -16.22 -23.96
C SER A 316 14.88 -15.93 -24.93
N SER A 317 16.12 -16.05 -24.45
CA SER A 317 17.32 -15.87 -25.29
C SER A 317 17.27 -16.78 -26.52
N GLY A 318 17.61 -16.25 -27.69
CA GLY A 318 17.64 -16.95 -28.97
C GLY A 318 16.26 -17.29 -29.55
N ARG A 319 15.16 -16.81 -28.96
CA ARG A 319 13.80 -17.08 -29.43
C ARG A 319 13.18 -15.87 -30.11
N SER A 320 12.25 -16.14 -31.00
CA SER A 320 11.41 -15.14 -31.65
C SER A 320 9.99 -15.23 -31.12
N LYS A 321 9.31 -14.10 -31.02
CA LYS A 321 7.93 -14.02 -30.55
C LYS A 321 7.15 -13.02 -31.40
N ARG A 322 5.95 -13.43 -31.82
CA ARG A 322 4.98 -12.58 -32.53
C ARG A 322 4.16 -11.79 -31.50
N PHE A 323 3.95 -10.51 -31.78
CA PHE A 323 3.10 -9.62 -31.02
C PHE A 323 2.04 -9.03 -31.95
N THR A 324 0.80 -9.10 -31.51
CA THR A 324 -0.36 -8.63 -32.27
C THR A 324 -1.22 -7.69 -31.44
N SER A 325 -1.84 -6.72 -32.10
CA SER A 325 -2.89 -5.86 -31.53
C SER A 325 -3.93 -5.58 -32.60
N GLY A 326 -5.19 -5.48 -32.18
CA GLY A 326 -6.33 -5.42 -33.10
C GLY A 326 -6.77 -6.82 -33.53
N ARG A 327 -7.86 -7.28 -32.88
CA ARG A 327 -8.71 -8.48 -33.10
C ARG A 327 -8.11 -9.78 -33.64
N GLU A 328 -8.38 -10.85 -32.88
CA GLU A 328 -8.78 -12.17 -33.40
C GLU A 328 -9.90 -12.06 -34.44
#